data_AF-A0A7W1NCP0-F1
#
_entry.id   AF-A0A7W1NCP0-F1
#
_cell.length_a   1.000
_cell.length_b   1.000
_cell.length_c   1.000
_cell.angle_alpha   90.00
_cell.angle_beta   90.00
_cell.angle_gamma   90.00
#
_symmetry.space_group_name_H-M   'P 1'
#
loop_
_entity.id
_entity.type
_entity.pdbx_description
1 polymer ?
#
loop_
_entity_poly.entity_id
_entity_poly.type
_entity_poly.pdbx_seq_one_letter_code
_entity_poly.pdbx_strand_id
1 'polypeptide(L)'
;MWSDLAELPRAGATAPTTSQPASREFGAAVAAALADLRSRHGLTTVSSAPEGNTADELDAIRSELQRGVSGVNRRGLLQLTGAAAVFALAGCWHKDPDTLVPYANQPEGTTTGNAVWYSTTLRSGGRAVAVIAKTYDGRPIKLEGNPDCPLNNGNVADNQGNIARGKLDTRTQASLIDLYDPDRRQAGPGRKQGESLQGIGWDELDATVGAALKQGPVTLITGPIDGPARRQLIDDLKKAFGDRLTHAAYDAYAPDVAVAARGLAFGDAHAKPPVLRLERASVIVTLGSDLIGGGQTGLTEQIAFGDFRRRTGQGEAATTGQLISFEPTLSQTGALADVRVRCAMGELAIVAWAIADEVAKTLGVTLPAAAAQALAANRGALTLKPIASAEHADGIDPIAYTARQLIAAKGKGLVYVGGATHCGANSLPLHVAANFLNAILGNEGVTIETSSNPASAIAPSIAATERALLAAKGGTLIVVDANPVFSLPMADAAVKAAATVVVLADRGDETLFAANEGALLAPTQHGLES
;
A
#
# COMPACT_ATOMS: atom_id res chain seq x y z
N MET A 1 38.07 5.12 -20.78
CA MET A 1 38.09 3.84 -20.03
C MET A 1 36.77 3.11 -20.23
N TRP A 2 36.37 2.93 -21.50
CA TRP A 2 35.06 2.43 -21.95
C TRP A 2 35.28 1.73 -23.30
N SER A 3 36.16 0.72 -23.36
CA SER A 3 36.50 0.01 -24.61
C SER A 3 36.66 -1.51 -24.50
N ASP A 4 36.58 -2.12 -23.31
CA ASP A 4 36.97 -3.53 -23.13
C ASP A 4 35.79 -4.49 -22.78
N LEU A 5 34.56 -4.17 -23.20
CA LEU A 5 33.40 -5.06 -23.04
C LEU A 5 33.00 -5.80 -24.33
N ALA A 6 33.81 -5.74 -25.38
CA ALA A 6 33.48 -6.30 -26.70
C ALA A 6 33.97 -7.74 -26.96
N GLU A 7 34.71 -8.38 -26.04
CA GLU A 7 35.34 -9.69 -26.31
C GLU A 7 35.04 -10.76 -25.25
N LEU A 8 33.76 -11.11 -25.08
CA LEU A 8 33.41 -12.41 -24.48
C LEU A 8 32.73 -13.30 -25.53
N PRO A 9 33.24 -14.52 -25.78
CA PRO A 9 32.74 -15.38 -26.85
C PRO A 9 31.34 -15.91 -26.54
N ARG A 10 30.44 -15.80 -27.53
CA ARG A 10 29.11 -16.42 -27.53
C ARG A 10 29.26 -17.93 -27.68
N ALA A 11 28.88 -18.69 -26.65
CA ALA A 11 28.83 -20.15 -26.73
C ALA A 11 27.52 -20.60 -27.40
N GLY A 12 27.66 -21.23 -28.56
CA GLY A 12 26.58 -21.86 -29.32
C GLY A 12 26.13 -23.20 -28.70
N ALA A 13 24.97 -23.64 -29.19
CA ALA A 13 24.16 -24.75 -28.73
C ALA A 13 24.86 -26.13 -28.70
N THR A 14 24.58 -26.90 -27.64
CA THR A 14 24.07 -28.29 -27.66
C THR A 14 23.64 -28.65 -26.24
N ALA A 15 22.38 -29.05 -26.06
CA ALA A 15 21.84 -29.47 -24.77
C ALA A 15 22.21 -30.93 -24.47
N PRO A 16 22.55 -31.27 -23.22
CA PRO A 16 22.28 -32.59 -22.68
C PRO A 16 21.24 -32.51 -21.56
N THR A 17 20.24 -33.39 -21.69
CA THR A 17 19.27 -33.77 -20.67
C THR A 17 19.99 -34.37 -19.46
N THR A 18 20.01 -33.66 -18.33
CA THR A 18 19.95 -34.15 -16.94
C THR A 18 20.18 -32.96 -16.02
N SER A 19 19.46 -32.92 -14.90
CA SER A 19 19.44 -31.82 -13.92
C SER A 19 20.80 -31.59 -13.24
N GLN A 20 21.68 -30.81 -13.87
CA GLN A 20 22.85 -30.23 -13.23
C GLN A 20 22.69 -28.71 -13.06
N PRO A 21 22.95 -28.16 -11.86
CA PRO A 21 22.96 -26.71 -11.66
C PRO A 21 24.11 -26.05 -12.43
N ALA A 22 23.97 -24.76 -12.73
CA ALA A 22 24.90 -23.99 -13.54
C ALA A 22 26.36 -24.13 -13.05
N SER A 23 27.24 -24.60 -13.93
CA SER A 23 28.62 -25.00 -13.63
C SER A 23 29.61 -23.84 -13.42
N ARG A 24 29.19 -22.66 -12.93
CA ARG A 24 30.06 -21.47 -12.89
C ARG A 24 29.92 -20.53 -11.68
N GLU A 25 29.78 -21.06 -10.46
CA GLU A 25 29.96 -20.22 -9.25
C GLU A 25 31.40 -20.25 -8.68
N PHE A 26 32.20 -21.28 -9.00
CA PHE A 26 33.56 -21.43 -8.47
C PHE A 26 34.57 -21.77 -9.58
N GLY A 27 35.80 -21.26 -9.46
CA GLY A 27 36.91 -21.66 -10.34
C GLY A 27 37.22 -23.15 -10.19
N ALA A 28 37.74 -23.80 -11.25
CA ALA A 28 37.93 -25.25 -11.30
C ALA A 28 38.73 -25.83 -10.12
N ALA A 29 39.75 -25.09 -9.64
CA ALA A 29 40.55 -25.49 -8.49
C ALA A 29 39.76 -25.47 -7.17
N VAL A 30 38.87 -24.49 -6.99
CA VAL A 30 38.02 -24.35 -5.79
C VAL A 30 36.91 -25.41 -5.80
N ALA A 31 36.33 -25.68 -6.97
CA ALA A 31 35.36 -26.75 -7.14
C ALA A 31 35.96 -28.14 -6.84
N ALA A 32 37.20 -28.39 -7.30
CA ALA A 32 37.93 -29.63 -7.02
C ALA A 32 38.31 -29.76 -5.54
N ALA A 33 38.76 -28.67 -4.90
CA ALA A 33 39.07 -28.65 -3.47
C ALA A 33 37.81 -28.89 -2.62
N LEU A 34 36.68 -28.29 -2.98
CA LEU A 34 35.38 -28.53 -2.33
C LEU A 34 34.91 -29.98 -2.52
N ALA A 35 35.09 -30.56 -3.71
CA ALA A 35 34.72 -31.96 -3.96
C ALA A 35 35.59 -32.95 -3.16
N ASP A 36 36.89 -32.70 -3.06
CA ASP A 36 37.83 -33.52 -2.27
C ASP A 36 37.55 -33.41 -0.76
N LEU A 37 37.25 -32.20 -0.27
CA LEU A 37 36.91 -31.97 1.13
C LEU A 37 35.56 -32.63 1.48
N ARG A 38 34.57 -32.55 0.57
CA ARG A 38 33.29 -33.26 0.70
C ARG A 38 33.48 -34.78 0.76
N SER A 39 34.29 -35.34 -0.14
CA SER A 39 34.63 -36.77 -0.15
C SER A 39 35.27 -37.24 1.16
N ARG A 40 36.23 -36.48 1.70
CA ARG A 40 36.94 -36.83 2.94
C ARG A 40 36.06 -36.80 4.19
N HIS A 41 34.97 -36.03 4.14
CA HIS A 41 34.01 -35.90 5.25
C HIS A 41 32.69 -36.67 5.02
N GLY A 42 32.62 -37.51 3.99
CA GLY A 42 31.44 -38.34 3.71
C GLY A 42 30.22 -37.58 3.15
N LEU A 43 30.44 -36.37 2.64
CA LEU A 43 29.40 -35.49 2.09
C LEU A 43 29.24 -35.79 0.59
N THR A 44 28.18 -36.49 0.20
CA THR A 44 27.92 -36.87 -1.20
C THR A 44 26.99 -35.90 -1.93
N THR A 45 26.42 -34.93 -1.23
CA THR A 45 25.43 -33.98 -1.73
C THR A 45 25.90 -32.53 -1.64
N VAL A 46 25.60 -31.73 -2.67
CA VAL A 46 25.87 -30.29 -2.70
C VAL A 46 24.79 -29.60 -1.88
N SER A 47 25.18 -28.79 -0.88
CA SER A 47 24.27 -28.17 0.12
C SER A 47 23.29 -27.11 -0.43
N SER A 48 23.09 -27.06 -1.75
CA SER A 48 21.99 -26.33 -2.38
C SER A 48 20.76 -27.22 -2.62
N ALA A 49 20.86 -28.54 -2.39
CA ALA A 49 19.69 -29.36 -2.10
C ALA A 49 19.43 -29.27 -0.59
N PRO A 50 18.19 -29.02 -0.14
CA PRO A 50 17.88 -29.10 1.28
C PRO A 50 18.13 -30.53 1.72
N GLU A 51 19.20 -30.75 2.49
CA GLU A 51 19.41 -32.03 3.15
C GLU A 51 18.24 -32.22 4.10
N GLY A 52 17.33 -33.13 3.72
CA GLY A 52 16.16 -33.48 4.49
C GLY A 52 14.80 -33.06 3.95
N ASN A 53 14.69 -32.45 2.75
CA ASN A 53 13.42 -32.46 2.04
C ASN A 53 13.63 -32.67 0.53
N THR A 54 13.48 -33.90 0.07
CA THR A 54 13.31 -34.20 -1.36
C THR A 54 12.11 -33.40 -1.91
N ALA A 55 12.11 -33.09 -3.22
CA ALA A 55 10.97 -32.42 -3.85
C ALA A 55 9.65 -33.17 -3.56
N ASP A 56 9.72 -34.49 -3.47
CA ASP A 56 8.60 -35.36 -3.10
C ASP A 56 8.16 -35.18 -1.64
N GLU A 57 9.07 -34.92 -0.69
CA GLU A 57 8.75 -34.62 0.72
C GLU A 57 8.15 -33.21 0.86
N LEU A 58 8.67 -32.22 0.14
CA LEU A 58 8.07 -30.89 0.10
C LEU A 58 6.68 -30.91 -0.53
N ASP A 59 6.49 -31.65 -1.63
CA ASP A 59 5.19 -31.80 -2.27
C ASP A 59 4.23 -32.66 -1.44
N ALA A 60 4.73 -33.62 -0.67
CA ALA A 60 3.94 -34.34 0.33
C ALA A 60 3.50 -33.43 1.47
N ILE A 61 4.40 -32.60 2.02
CA ILE A 61 4.07 -31.60 3.05
C ILE A 61 3.12 -30.54 2.50
N ARG A 62 3.30 -30.10 1.25
CA ARG A 62 2.43 -29.14 0.55
C ARG A 62 1.05 -29.73 0.29
N SER A 63 0.98 -31.01 -0.09
CA SER A 63 -0.25 -31.78 -0.27
C SER A 63 -0.97 -32.05 1.07
N GLU A 64 -0.23 -32.33 2.15
CA GLU A 64 -0.78 -32.42 3.51
C GLU A 64 -1.29 -31.06 4.01
N LEU A 65 -0.57 -29.97 3.76
CA LEU A 65 -1.01 -28.60 4.04
C LEU A 65 -2.27 -28.27 3.23
N GLN A 66 -2.34 -28.62 1.95
CA GLN A 66 -3.53 -28.41 1.12
C GLN A 66 -4.73 -29.27 1.59
N ARG A 67 -4.50 -30.49 2.09
CA ARG A 67 -5.54 -31.32 2.72
C ARG A 67 -5.97 -30.80 4.09
N GLY A 68 -5.04 -30.24 4.87
CA GLY A 68 -5.29 -29.71 6.21
C GLY A 68 -5.95 -28.33 6.20
N VAL A 69 -5.64 -27.50 5.20
CA VAL A 69 -6.22 -26.17 4.98
C VAL A 69 -7.49 -26.30 4.14
N SER A 70 -8.51 -26.96 4.70
CA SER A 70 -9.87 -26.97 4.14
C SER A 70 -10.55 -25.62 4.39
N GLY A 71 -10.16 -24.61 3.59
CA GLY A 71 -10.70 -23.25 3.66
C GLY A 71 -10.24 -22.48 4.90
N VAL A 72 -9.98 -21.19 4.74
CA VAL A 72 -9.53 -20.33 5.85
C VAL A 72 -10.68 -20.10 6.84
N ASN A 73 -10.86 -21.04 7.76
CA ASN A 73 -11.65 -20.84 8.98
C ASN A 73 -10.70 -20.58 10.18
N ARG A 74 -11.23 -20.02 11.27
CA ARG A 74 -10.45 -19.69 12.49
C ARG A 74 -9.63 -20.87 13.04
N ARG A 75 -10.10 -22.10 12.86
CA ARG A 75 -9.42 -23.33 13.29
C ARG A 75 -8.24 -23.67 12.37
N GLY A 76 -8.40 -23.49 11.07
CA GLY A 76 -7.32 -23.61 10.09
C GLY A 76 -6.20 -22.61 10.35
N LEU A 77 -6.54 -21.36 10.69
CA LEU A 77 -5.55 -20.34 11.09
C LEU A 77 -4.81 -20.73 12.38
N LEU A 78 -5.52 -21.19 13.42
CA LEU A 78 -4.89 -21.63 14.66
C LEU A 78 -4.02 -22.88 14.47
N GLN A 79 -4.41 -23.80 13.59
CA GLN A 79 -3.59 -24.94 13.20
C GLN A 79 -2.34 -24.51 12.44
N LEU A 80 -2.45 -23.54 11.53
CA LEU A 80 -1.31 -22.93 10.83
C LEU A 80 -0.35 -22.23 11.80
N THR A 81 -0.90 -21.49 12.78
CA THR A 81 -0.08 -20.79 13.79
C THR A 81 0.58 -21.77 14.75
N GLY A 82 -0.12 -22.85 15.13
CA GLY A 82 0.42 -23.95 15.92
C GLY A 82 1.49 -24.75 15.15
N ALA A 83 1.29 -25.00 13.86
CA ALA A 83 2.29 -25.61 12.99
C ALA A 83 3.54 -24.73 12.89
N ALA A 84 3.39 -23.41 12.69
CA ALA A 84 4.50 -22.47 12.70
C ALA A 84 5.29 -22.48 14.03
N ALA A 85 4.60 -22.62 15.18
CA ALA A 85 5.25 -22.78 16.49
C ALA A 85 5.98 -24.12 16.64
N VAL A 86 5.46 -25.21 16.05
CA VAL A 86 6.14 -26.52 16.01
C VAL A 86 7.34 -26.47 15.08
N PHE A 87 7.29 -25.75 13.96
CA PHE A 87 8.46 -25.53 13.09
C PHE A 87 9.55 -24.70 13.79
N ALA A 88 9.16 -23.71 14.59
CA ALA A 88 10.10 -22.96 15.43
C ALA A 88 10.81 -23.85 16.48
N LEU A 89 10.15 -24.91 16.96
CA LEU A 89 10.72 -25.90 17.89
C LEU A 89 11.50 -27.02 17.17
N ALA A 90 11.08 -27.43 15.97
CA ALA A 90 11.78 -28.41 15.14
C ALA A 90 13.10 -27.84 14.56
N GLY A 91 13.18 -26.51 14.39
CA GLY A 91 14.41 -25.80 14.07
C GLY A 91 15.49 -25.87 15.16
N CYS A 92 15.18 -26.37 16.37
CA CYS A 92 16.14 -26.55 17.46
C CYS A 92 16.87 -27.91 17.43
N TRP A 93 16.64 -28.77 16.43
CA TRP A 93 17.22 -30.13 16.38
C TRP A 93 18.05 -30.40 15.11
N HIS A 94 18.86 -29.45 14.65
CA HIS A 94 19.95 -29.74 13.72
C HIS A 94 21.26 -29.09 14.17
N LYS A 95 22.34 -29.83 13.94
CA LYS A 95 23.74 -29.47 14.20
C LYS A 95 24.08 -28.15 13.50
N ASP A 96 25.03 -27.41 14.08
CA ASP A 96 25.62 -26.20 13.48
C ASP A 96 25.83 -26.37 11.97
N PRO A 97 25.77 -25.30 11.15
CA PRO A 97 26.03 -25.42 9.72
C PRO A 97 27.35 -26.15 9.49
N ASP A 98 27.29 -27.35 8.91
CA ASP A 98 28.46 -28.23 8.72
C ASP A 98 29.47 -27.61 7.74
N THR A 99 29.15 -26.47 7.10
CA THR A 99 30.05 -25.72 6.23
C THR A 99 29.85 -24.21 6.40
N LEU A 100 30.93 -23.51 6.79
CA LEU A 100 31.00 -22.05 6.80
C LEU A 100 31.65 -21.56 5.50
N VAL A 101 30.90 -20.83 4.68
CA VAL A 101 31.39 -20.26 3.41
C VAL A 101 31.71 -18.78 3.62
N PRO A 102 32.99 -18.36 3.66
CA PRO A 102 33.34 -16.95 3.72
C PRO A 102 33.09 -16.25 2.37
N TYR A 103 33.09 -14.92 2.39
CA TYR A 103 33.08 -14.14 1.15
C TYR A 103 34.30 -14.49 0.30
N ALA A 104 34.07 -14.74 -1.00
CA ALA A 104 35.17 -14.83 -1.97
C ALA A 104 35.91 -13.48 -2.09
N ASN A 105 35.15 -12.38 -2.09
CA ASN A 105 35.64 -11.01 -1.99
C ASN A 105 34.78 -10.28 -0.96
N GLN A 106 35.33 -9.99 0.21
CA GLN A 106 34.60 -9.32 1.27
C GLN A 106 34.41 -7.83 0.93
N PRO A 107 33.17 -7.31 0.96
CA PRO A 107 32.93 -5.88 0.78
C PRO A 107 33.59 -5.06 1.89
N GLU A 108 34.24 -3.96 1.51
CA GLU A 108 34.87 -3.04 2.47
C GLU A 108 33.83 -2.48 3.45
N GLY A 109 34.20 -2.35 4.73
CA GLY A 109 33.33 -1.81 5.77
C GLY A 109 32.24 -2.78 6.27
N THR A 110 32.17 -4.01 5.77
CA THR A 110 31.26 -5.05 6.28
C THR A 110 32.01 -6.03 7.16
N THR A 111 31.46 -6.35 8.33
CA THR A 111 31.97 -7.42 9.21
C THR A 111 30.90 -8.48 9.34
N THR A 112 31.19 -9.71 8.95
CA THR A 112 30.27 -10.85 9.08
C THR A 112 29.79 -10.98 10.52
N GLY A 113 28.48 -11.16 10.71
CA GLY A 113 27.85 -11.23 12.03
C GLY A 113 27.53 -9.87 12.68
N ASN A 114 28.03 -8.75 12.14
CA ASN A 114 27.59 -7.42 12.55
C ASN A 114 26.49 -6.90 11.63
N ALA A 115 25.43 -6.35 12.24
CA ALA A 115 24.34 -5.77 11.48
C ALA A 115 24.75 -4.44 10.84
N VAL A 116 24.41 -4.27 9.56
CA VAL A 116 24.56 -3.00 8.84
C VAL A 116 23.18 -2.43 8.57
N TRP A 117 22.99 -1.14 8.83
CA TRP A 117 21.73 -0.44 8.61
C TRP A 117 21.82 0.43 7.36
N TYR A 118 20.89 0.22 6.43
CA TYR A 118 20.79 1.03 5.22
C TYR A 118 19.56 1.92 5.28
N SER A 119 19.73 3.20 4.96
CA SER A 119 18.60 4.12 4.76
C SER A 119 18.05 3.94 3.34
N THR A 120 16.76 3.66 3.21
CA THR A 120 16.07 3.53 1.92
C THR A 120 14.62 4.03 2.03
N THR A 121 13.89 3.99 0.92
CA THR A 121 12.47 4.35 0.85
C THR A 121 11.70 3.24 0.18
N LEU A 122 10.68 2.71 0.85
CA LEU A 122 9.78 1.71 0.29
C LEU A 122 8.46 2.33 -0.08
N ARG A 123 7.77 1.75 -1.07
CA ARG A 123 6.38 2.10 -1.37
C ARG A 123 5.47 1.12 -0.67
N SER A 124 4.53 1.64 0.11
CA SER A 124 3.53 0.86 0.84
C SER A 124 2.19 1.56 0.72
N GLY A 125 1.18 0.84 0.22
CA GLY A 125 -0.17 1.40 0.01
C GLY A 125 -0.17 2.67 -0.86
N GLY A 126 0.62 2.68 -1.93
CA GLY A 126 0.69 3.82 -2.85
C GLY A 126 1.50 5.01 -2.35
N ARG A 127 2.21 4.90 -1.21
CA ARG A 127 2.96 6.01 -0.58
C ARG A 127 4.41 5.65 -0.34
N ALA A 128 5.30 6.63 -0.46
CA ALA A 128 6.68 6.48 -0.04
C ALA A 128 6.79 6.55 1.49
N VAL A 129 7.44 5.55 2.08
CA VAL A 129 7.77 5.47 3.51
C VAL A 129 9.28 5.34 3.64
N ALA A 130 9.89 6.27 4.37
CA ALA A 130 11.32 6.25 4.63
C ALA A 130 11.63 5.19 5.69
N VAL A 131 12.54 4.27 5.40
CA VAL A 131 12.87 3.15 6.29
C VAL A 131 14.37 3.02 6.46
N ILE A 132 14.75 2.37 7.57
CA ILE A 132 16.09 1.81 7.74
C ILE A 132 15.97 0.29 7.73
N ALA A 133 16.73 -0.34 6.85
CA ALA A 133 16.78 -1.79 6.71
C ALA A 133 17.98 -2.33 7.46
N LYS A 134 17.73 -3.14 8.49
CA LYS A 134 18.77 -3.92 9.16
C LYS A 134 19.13 -5.10 8.26
N THR A 135 20.39 -5.19 7.88
CA THR A 135 20.91 -6.25 7.03
C THR A 135 21.97 -7.06 7.76
N TYR A 136 22.00 -8.36 7.48
CA TYR A 136 23.13 -9.23 7.77
C TYR A 136 23.62 -9.78 6.45
N ASP A 137 24.91 -9.66 6.18
CA ASP A 137 25.52 -10.22 4.98
C ASP A 137 24.80 -9.84 3.68
N GLY A 138 24.35 -8.59 3.59
CA GLY A 138 23.59 -8.04 2.46
C GLY A 138 22.10 -8.41 2.42
N ARG A 139 21.60 -9.23 3.34
CA ARG A 139 20.19 -9.66 3.39
C ARG A 139 19.40 -8.83 4.39
N PRO A 140 18.35 -8.09 3.97
CA PRO A 140 17.46 -7.38 4.89
C PRO A 140 16.73 -8.36 5.81
N ILE A 141 16.75 -8.16 7.12
CA ILE A 141 16.04 -9.04 8.08
C ILE A 141 15.01 -8.30 8.93
N LYS A 142 15.06 -6.96 8.95
CA LYS A 142 14.15 -6.13 9.73
C LYS A 142 14.10 -4.74 9.14
N LEU A 143 12.90 -4.20 9.04
CA LEU A 143 12.64 -2.82 8.69
C LEU A 143 12.27 -2.05 9.96
N GLU A 144 12.77 -0.82 10.09
CA GLU A 144 12.35 0.18 11.08
C GLU A 144 12.12 1.51 10.34
N GLY A 145 11.41 2.46 10.95
CA GLY A 145 11.23 3.77 10.36
C GLY A 145 12.53 4.58 10.41
N ASN A 146 12.83 5.34 9.36
CA ASN A 146 13.98 6.24 9.36
C ASN A 146 13.72 7.43 10.32
N PRO A 147 14.53 7.63 11.38
CA PRO A 147 14.33 8.73 12.32
C PRO A 147 14.62 10.12 11.70
N ASP A 148 15.51 10.21 10.72
CA ASP A 148 15.88 11.48 10.09
C ASP A 148 14.76 12.02 9.17
N CYS A 149 13.76 11.18 8.86
CA CYS A 149 12.63 11.57 8.04
C CYS A 149 11.61 12.37 8.86
N PRO A 150 11.27 13.62 8.49
CA PRO A 150 10.27 14.41 9.17
C PRO A 150 8.88 13.74 9.24
N LEU A 151 8.55 12.92 8.22
CA LEU A 151 7.27 12.21 8.15
C LEU A 151 7.13 11.08 9.17
N ASN A 152 8.25 10.60 9.73
CA ASN A 152 8.29 9.48 10.68
C ASN A 152 8.42 9.93 12.15
N ASN A 153 8.40 11.24 12.41
CA ASN A 153 8.51 11.86 13.73
C ASN A 153 9.80 11.52 14.51
N GLY A 154 10.91 11.27 13.81
CA GLY A 154 12.13 10.76 14.46
C GLY A 154 13.05 11.80 15.11
N ASN A 155 12.60 13.05 15.26
CA ASN A 155 13.33 14.09 15.99
C ASN A 155 12.79 14.35 17.41
N VAL A 156 11.90 13.51 17.92
CA VAL A 156 11.44 13.59 19.31
C VAL A 156 12.33 12.69 20.15
N ALA A 157 13.19 13.27 20.99
CA ALA A 157 13.88 12.51 22.00
C ALA A 157 12.85 11.85 22.92
N ASP A 158 13.05 10.57 23.27
CA ASP A 158 12.24 9.95 24.31
C ASP A 158 12.45 10.71 25.65
N ASN A 159 11.63 10.39 26.66
CA ASN A 159 11.74 11.02 27.97
C ASN A 159 13.10 10.74 28.67
N GLN A 160 13.97 9.93 28.06
CA GLN A 160 15.32 9.59 28.52
C GLN A 160 16.43 10.22 27.64
N GLY A 161 16.08 11.04 26.65
CA GLY A 161 17.06 11.72 25.79
C GLY A 161 17.61 10.87 24.64
N ASN A 162 17.09 9.66 24.40
CA ASN A 162 17.48 8.86 23.25
C ASN A 162 16.69 9.32 22.01
N ILE A 163 17.34 9.32 20.84
CA ILE A 163 16.67 9.54 19.55
C ILE A 163 15.62 8.45 19.39
N ALA A 164 14.33 8.81 19.42
CA ALA A 164 13.26 7.86 19.17
C ALA A 164 13.46 7.25 17.78
N ARG A 165 13.46 5.91 17.70
CA ARG A 165 13.50 5.20 16.42
C ARG A 165 12.30 5.67 15.58
N GLY A 166 12.54 5.97 14.30
CA GLY A 166 11.48 6.43 13.40
C GLY A 166 10.33 5.43 13.38
N LYS A 167 9.10 5.94 13.31
CA LYS A 167 7.89 5.10 13.33
C LYS A 167 7.69 4.41 11.99
N LEU A 168 7.10 3.21 12.01
CA LEU A 168 6.79 2.42 10.81
C LEU A 168 5.40 1.79 10.94
N ASP A 169 4.62 1.79 9.86
CA ASP A 169 3.31 1.16 9.84
C ASP A 169 3.41 -0.36 9.62
N THR A 170 2.37 -1.08 10.01
CA THR A 170 2.32 -2.56 9.93
C THR A 170 2.49 -3.09 8.51
N ARG A 171 1.96 -2.41 7.49
CA ARG A 171 2.07 -2.87 6.10
C ARG A 171 3.51 -2.74 5.61
N THR A 172 4.15 -1.60 5.85
CA THR A 172 5.56 -1.42 5.48
C THR A 172 6.47 -2.36 6.28
N GLN A 173 6.17 -2.62 7.54
CA GLN A 173 6.89 -3.62 8.33
C GLN A 173 6.79 -5.04 7.73
N ALA A 174 5.62 -5.39 7.20
CA ALA A 174 5.34 -6.68 6.57
C ALA A 174 5.90 -6.83 5.16
N SER A 175 6.21 -5.72 4.46
CA SER A 175 6.81 -5.75 3.11
C SER A 175 8.14 -6.52 3.03
N LEU A 176 8.80 -6.74 4.17
CA LEU A 176 9.95 -7.62 4.22
C LEU A 176 9.60 -9.07 3.83
N ILE A 177 8.41 -9.54 4.16
CA ILE A 177 7.95 -10.89 3.78
C ILE A 177 7.70 -10.94 2.28
N ASP A 178 7.18 -9.86 1.69
CA ASP A 178 6.99 -9.76 0.23
C ASP A 178 8.33 -9.95 -0.51
N LEU A 179 9.44 -9.41 0.00
CA LEU A 179 10.78 -9.68 -0.56
C LEU A 179 11.11 -11.17 -0.59
N TYR A 180 10.81 -11.90 0.48
CA TYR A 180 11.13 -13.32 0.65
C TYR A 180 10.01 -14.28 0.26
N ASP A 181 8.98 -13.78 -0.42
CA ASP A 181 7.82 -14.58 -0.79
C ASP A 181 8.21 -15.61 -1.89
N PRO A 182 8.05 -16.93 -1.63
CA PRO A 182 8.36 -17.97 -2.61
C PRO A 182 7.45 -17.96 -3.84
N ASP A 183 6.27 -17.33 -3.77
CA ASP A 183 5.32 -17.26 -4.89
C ASP A 183 5.70 -16.16 -5.89
N ARG A 184 6.71 -15.32 -5.58
CA ARG A 184 7.30 -14.39 -6.55
C ARG A 184 7.83 -15.15 -7.77
N ARG A 185 7.74 -14.53 -8.93
CA ARG A 185 8.22 -15.10 -10.19
C ARG A 185 9.75 -15.14 -10.20
N GLN A 186 10.32 -16.32 -9.93
CA GLN A 186 11.76 -16.56 -9.92
C GLN A 186 12.35 -16.89 -11.31
N ALA A 187 11.55 -17.49 -12.20
CA ALA A 187 12.01 -18.02 -13.49
C ALA A 187 12.09 -16.99 -14.62
N GLY A 188 12.21 -15.70 -14.29
CA GLY A 188 12.23 -14.61 -15.28
C GLY A 188 10.86 -14.36 -15.96
N PRO A 189 10.85 -13.65 -17.11
CA PRO A 189 9.64 -13.31 -17.84
C PRO A 189 8.78 -14.51 -18.20
N GLY A 190 7.48 -14.25 -18.35
CA GLY A 190 6.48 -15.28 -18.66
C GLY A 190 5.55 -14.85 -19.79
N ARG A 191 5.07 -15.83 -20.56
CA ARG A 191 3.96 -15.68 -21.50
C ARG A 191 2.80 -16.54 -21.02
N LYS A 192 1.61 -15.94 -20.97
CA LYS A 192 0.38 -16.63 -20.61
C LYS A 192 0.09 -17.76 -21.61
N GLN A 193 -0.10 -18.96 -21.08
CA GLN A 193 -0.63 -20.12 -21.78
C GLN A 193 -1.78 -20.74 -20.97
N GLY A 194 -3.02 -20.44 -21.34
CA GLY A 194 -4.20 -20.81 -20.54
C GLY A 194 -4.13 -20.23 -19.12
N GLU A 195 -4.14 -21.09 -18.10
CA GLU A 195 -3.98 -20.71 -16.69
C GLU A 195 -2.52 -20.76 -16.19
N SER A 196 -1.57 -21.01 -17.09
CA SER A 196 -0.15 -21.17 -16.75
C SER A 196 0.74 -20.09 -17.39
N LEU A 197 1.99 -20.00 -16.92
CA LEU A 197 3.00 -19.08 -17.46
C LEU A 197 4.19 -19.84 -18.02
N GLN A 198 4.31 -19.85 -19.34
CA GLN A 198 5.49 -20.34 -20.04
C GLN A 198 6.65 -19.36 -19.85
N GLY A 199 7.81 -19.84 -19.38
CA GLY A 199 9.01 -19.00 -19.29
C GLY A 199 9.52 -18.56 -20.66
N ILE A 200 9.89 -17.28 -20.77
CA ILE A 200 10.53 -16.70 -21.98
C ILE A 200 11.78 -15.92 -21.57
N GLY A 201 12.70 -15.71 -22.52
CA GLY A 201 13.89 -14.90 -22.29
C GLY A 201 13.61 -13.38 -22.33
N TRP A 202 14.45 -12.58 -21.66
CA TRP A 202 14.36 -11.11 -21.70
C TRP A 202 14.46 -10.55 -23.12
N ASP A 203 15.37 -11.07 -23.95
CA ASP A 203 15.50 -10.64 -25.36
C ASP A 203 14.21 -10.88 -26.17
N GLU A 204 13.51 -11.98 -25.90
CA GLU A 204 12.24 -12.29 -26.56
C GLU A 204 11.12 -11.36 -26.08
N LEU A 205 11.07 -11.08 -24.77
CA LEU A 205 10.14 -10.11 -24.19
C LEU A 205 10.34 -8.74 -24.84
N ASP A 206 11.58 -8.24 -24.87
CA ASP A 206 11.92 -6.93 -25.43
C ASP A 206 11.61 -6.84 -26.93
N ALA A 207 11.90 -7.90 -27.69
CA ALA A 207 11.56 -7.95 -29.11
C ALA A 207 10.04 -7.92 -29.33
N THR A 208 9.28 -8.66 -28.52
CA THR A 208 7.81 -8.76 -28.63
C THR A 208 7.15 -7.43 -28.25
N VAL A 209 7.54 -6.86 -27.11
CA VAL A 209 7.02 -5.56 -26.64
C VAL A 209 7.45 -4.43 -27.59
N GLY A 210 8.71 -4.43 -28.04
CA GLY A 210 9.23 -3.44 -28.98
C GLY A 210 8.54 -3.49 -30.35
N ALA A 211 8.07 -4.66 -30.80
CA ALA A 211 7.25 -4.79 -32.00
C ALA A 211 5.83 -4.23 -31.78
N ALA A 212 5.19 -4.54 -30.64
CA ALA A 212 3.86 -4.06 -30.31
C ALA A 212 3.80 -2.52 -30.20
N LEU A 213 4.82 -1.90 -29.60
CA LEU A 213 4.91 -0.44 -29.43
C LEU A 213 5.06 0.35 -30.74
N LYS A 214 5.43 -0.31 -31.85
CA LYS A 214 5.50 0.34 -33.18
C LYS A 214 4.12 0.58 -33.79
N GLN A 215 3.07 -0.07 -33.29
CA GLN A 215 1.73 -0.06 -33.90
C GLN A 215 0.66 0.39 -32.89
N GLY A 216 -0.37 1.07 -33.39
CA GLY A 216 -1.57 1.39 -32.62
C GLY A 216 -1.35 2.35 -31.43
N PRO A 217 -2.41 2.52 -30.59
CA PRO A 217 -2.33 3.27 -29.35
C PRO A 217 -1.60 2.49 -28.26
N VAL A 218 -0.92 3.22 -27.37
CA VAL A 218 -0.21 2.68 -26.20
C VAL A 218 -0.89 3.22 -24.96
N THR A 219 -1.33 2.33 -24.09
CA THR A 219 -1.90 2.68 -22.78
C THR A 219 -0.97 2.22 -21.69
N LEU A 220 -0.60 3.13 -20.80
CA LEU A 220 0.20 2.86 -19.62
C LEU A 220 -0.64 3.11 -18.37
N ILE A 221 -0.86 2.06 -17.59
CA ILE A 221 -1.45 2.15 -16.25
C ILE A 221 -0.34 1.88 -15.25
N THR A 222 -0.08 2.82 -14.36
CA THR A 222 0.92 2.65 -13.29
C THR A 222 0.23 2.68 -11.93
N GLY A 223 0.88 2.15 -10.90
CA GLY A 223 0.59 2.59 -9.53
C GLY A 223 0.84 4.10 -9.34
N PRO A 224 0.57 4.67 -8.16
CA PRO A 224 0.87 6.07 -7.88
C PRO A 224 2.36 6.36 -8.09
N ILE A 225 2.68 7.51 -8.69
CA ILE A 225 4.06 7.89 -8.99
C ILE A 225 4.46 9.05 -8.10
N ASP A 226 5.50 8.83 -7.31
CA ASP A 226 6.21 9.87 -6.59
C ASP A 226 7.70 9.75 -6.90
N GLY A 227 8.35 10.89 -7.15
CA GLY A 227 9.79 10.99 -7.33
C GLY A 227 10.22 11.48 -8.72
N PRO A 228 11.35 12.23 -8.80
CA PRO A 228 11.76 12.90 -10.03
C PRO A 228 12.17 11.93 -11.14
N ALA A 229 12.81 10.80 -10.81
CA ALA A 229 13.29 9.85 -11.82
C ALA A 229 12.14 9.15 -12.56
N ARG A 230 11.14 8.63 -11.84
CA ARG A 230 9.95 8.01 -12.46
C ARG A 230 9.12 9.05 -13.22
N ARG A 231 9.00 10.27 -12.70
CA ARG A 231 8.32 11.35 -13.43
C ARG A 231 9.02 11.66 -14.75
N GLN A 232 10.34 11.80 -14.73
CA GLN A 232 11.14 12.05 -15.92
C GLN A 232 10.96 10.92 -16.95
N LEU A 233 10.96 9.66 -16.50
CA LEU A 233 10.71 8.51 -17.38
C LEU A 233 9.34 8.58 -18.07
N ILE A 234 8.28 8.94 -17.32
CA ILE A 234 6.95 9.13 -17.91
C ILE A 234 6.94 10.29 -18.92
N ASP A 235 7.61 11.39 -18.60
CA ASP A 235 7.70 12.55 -19.49
C ASP A 235 8.49 12.22 -20.76
N ASP A 236 9.52 11.37 -20.68
CA ASP A 236 10.26 10.89 -21.85
C ASP A 236 9.46 9.88 -22.68
N LEU A 237 8.65 9.03 -22.05
CA LEU A 237 7.67 8.20 -22.77
C LEU A 237 6.62 9.05 -23.49
N LYS A 238 6.10 10.10 -22.85
CA LYS A 238 5.18 11.05 -23.48
C LYS A 238 5.80 11.74 -24.69
N LYS A 239 7.07 12.16 -24.60
CA LYS A 239 7.80 12.74 -25.75
C LYS A 239 7.99 11.73 -26.88
N ALA A 240 8.31 10.48 -26.55
CA ALA A 240 8.60 9.44 -27.54
C ALA A 240 7.34 8.99 -28.32
N PHE A 241 6.20 8.88 -27.64
CA PHE A 241 4.97 8.35 -28.23
C PHE A 241 3.95 9.43 -28.64
N GLY A 242 4.07 10.65 -28.12
CA GLY A 242 3.13 11.74 -28.39
C GLY A 242 1.69 11.36 -28.04
N ASP A 243 0.75 11.74 -28.91
CA ASP A 243 -0.70 11.49 -28.73
C ASP A 243 -1.07 10.00 -28.76
N ARG A 244 -0.13 9.09 -29.12
CA ARG A 244 -0.38 7.65 -29.05
C ARG A 244 -0.34 7.12 -27.62
N LEU A 245 0.27 7.82 -26.67
CA LEU A 245 0.37 7.38 -25.29
C LEU A 245 -0.74 7.97 -24.43
N THR A 246 -1.56 7.10 -23.86
CA THR A 246 -2.48 7.45 -22.76
C THR A 246 -1.90 6.91 -21.45
N HIS A 247 -1.66 7.79 -20.48
CA HIS A 247 -1.16 7.42 -19.15
C HIS A 247 -2.18 7.75 -18.06
N ALA A 248 -2.41 6.80 -17.16
CA ALA A 248 -3.13 7.03 -15.92
C ALA A 248 -2.41 6.36 -14.74
N ALA A 249 -2.38 7.04 -13.60
CA ALA A 249 -1.99 6.43 -12.33
C ALA A 249 -3.24 5.85 -11.65
N TYR A 250 -3.14 4.61 -11.19
CA TYR A 250 -4.21 3.86 -10.57
C TYR A 250 -3.94 3.64 -9.09
N ASP A 251 -4.97 3.82 -8.27
CA ASP A 251 -5.03 3.41 -6.87
C ASP A 251 -6.47 3.00 -6.58
N ALA A 252 -6.68 1.87 -5.91
CA ALA A 252 -8.03 1.39 -5.55
C ALA A 252 -8.77 2.38 -4.61
N TYR A 253 -8.03 3.25 -3.93
CA TYR A 253 -8.55 4.26 -3.00
C TYR A 253 -8.30 5.69 -3.50
N ALA A 254 -8.22 5.90 -4.82
CA ALA A 254 -7.99 7.22 -5.40
C ALA A 254 -8.97 8.30 -4.87
N PRO A 255 -8.50 9.54 -4.60
CA PRO A 255 -9.30 10.57 -3.93
C PRO A 255 -10.22 11.38 -4.87
N ASP A 256 -10.69 10.80 -5.98
CA ASP A 256 -11.45 11.48 -7.03
C ASP A 256 -12.66 12.25 -6.47
N VAL A 257 -13.43 11.62 -5.57
CA VAL A 257 -14.62 12.23 -4.96
C VAL A 257 -14.27 13.35 -3.99
N ALA A 258 -13.19 13.19 -3.21
CA ALA A 258 -12.71 14.22 -2.30
C ALA A 258 -12.22 15.45 -3.07
N VAL A 259 -11.51 15.23 -4.18
CA VAL A 259 -11.05 16.26 -5.12
C VAL A 259 -12.23 17.01 -5.73
N ALA A 260 -13.22 16.28 -6.25
CA ALA A 260 -14.44 16.87 -6.82
C ALA A 260 -15.23 17.69 -5.78
N ALA A 261 -15.37 17.17 -4.56
CA ALA A 261 -16.06 17.88 -3.48
C ALA A 261 -15.37 19.19 -3.08
N ARG A 262 -14.03 19.21 -3.08
CA ARG A 262 -13.26 20.44 -2.81
C ARG A 262 -13.35 21.43 -3.96
N GLY A 263 -13.37 20.96 -5.21
CA GLY A 263 -13.66 21.81 -6.37
C GLY A 263 -15.03 22.48 -6.27
N LEU A 264 -16.06 21.75 -5.86
CA LEU A 264 -17.40 22.32 -5.63
C LEU A 264 -17.45 23.32 -4.47
N ALA A 265 -16.71 23.06 -3.40
CA ALA A 265 -16.73 23.90 -2.20
C ALA A 265 -15.88 25.17 -2.32
N PHE A 266 -14.73 25.10 -3.00
CA PHE A 266 -13.70 26.13 -2.99
C PHE A 266 -13.24 26.58 -4.39
N GLY A 267 -13.75 25.97 -5.46
CA GLY A 267 -13.36 26.22 -6.85
C GLY A 267 -12.23 25.32 -7.35
N ASP A 268 -12.06 25.26 -8.68
CA ASP A 268 -11.16 24.32 -9.37
C ASP A 268 -9.68 24.45 -8.95
N ALA A 269 -9.23 25.65 -8.59
CA ALA A 269 -7.87 25.87 -8.09
C ALA A 269 -7.56 25.09 -6.80
N HIS A 270 -8.61 24.75 -6.04
CA HIS A 270 -8.57 24.03 -4.76
C HIS A 270 -9.06 22.58 -4.87
N ALA A 271 -9.35 22.09 -6.08
CA ALA A 271 -9.69 20.69 -6.36
C ALA A 271 -8.47 19.77 -6.19
N LYS A 272 -8.06 19.56 -4.94
CA LYS A 272 -6.91 18.76 -4.52
C LYS A 272 -7.24 18.06 -3.21
N PRO A 273 -6.65 16.87 -2.93
CA PRO A 273 -6.88 16.22 -1.65
C PRO A 273 -6.49 17.12 -0.45
N PRO A 274 -7.24 17.05 0.66
CA PRO A 274 -6.86 17.77 1.88
C PRO A 274 -5.65 17.12 2.56
N VAL A 275 -4.83 17.92 3.23
CA VAL A 275 -3.80 17.46 4.16
C VAL A 275 -4.32 17.67 5.58
N LEU A 276 -4.33 16.60 6.36
CA LEU A 276 -4.87 16.60 7.72
C LEU A 276 -3.76 16.96 8.72
N ARG A 277 -4.05 17.91 9.61
CA ARG A 277 -3.22 18.28 10.76
C ARG A 277 -3.93 17.85 12.04
N LEU A 278 -4.01 16.55 12.24
CA LEU A 278 -4.77 15.95 13.36
C LEU A 278 -4.21 16.42 14.71
N GLU A 279 -2.90 16.62 14.79
CA GLU A 279 -2.18 17.09 15.97
C GLU A 279 -2.56 18.51 16.40
N ARG A 280 -3.18 19.28 15.51
CA ARG A 280 -3.68 20.64 15.80
C ARG A 280 -5.15 20.66 16.23
N ALA A 281 -5.84 19.53 16.14
CA ALA A 281 -7.24 19.42 16.53
C ALA A 281 -7.38 19.21 18.04
N SER A 282 -8.50 19.67 18.60
CA SER A 282 -9.00 19.35 19.94
C SER A 282 -10.23 18.44 19.88
N VAL A 283 -10.98 18.48 18.78
CA VAL A 283 -12.11 17.57 18.50
C VAL A 283 -11.98 17.05 17.07
N ILE A 284 -12.00 15.73 16.91
CA ILE A 284 -12.07 15.07 15.61
C ILE A 284 -13.42 14.37 15.49
N VAL A 285 -14.13 14.60 14.39
CA VAL A 285 -15.38 13.90 14.05
C VAL A 285 -15.15 13.08 12.78
N THR A 286 -15.31 11.76 12.85
CA THR A 286 -15.24 10.89 11.68
C THR A 286 -16.64 10.48 11.23
N LEU A 287 -16.88 10.55 9.92
CA LEU A 287 -18.16 10.20 9.31
C LEU A 287 -17.94 8.99 8.38
N GLY A 288 -18.31 7.80 8.85
CA GLY A 288 -18.18 6.52 8.12
C GLY A 288 -16.76 6.09 7.76
N SER A 289 -15.76 6.76 8.34
CA SER A 289 -14.36 6.69 7.91
C SER A 289 -13.47 6.10 8.99
N ASP A 290 -12.55 5.22 8.58
CA ASP A 290 -11.49 4.69 9.45
C ASP A 290 -10.18 5.46 9.19
N LEU A 291 -9.93 6.49 10.00
CA LEU A 291 -8.76 7.36 9.91
C LEU A 291 -7.44 6.60 10.17
N ILE A 292 -7.49 5.53 10.96
CA ILE A 292 -6.30 4.81 11.45
C ILE A 292 -6.12 3.47 10.73
N GLY A 293 -7.21 2.84 10.28
CA GLY A 293 -7.22 1.54 9.58
C GLY A 293 -6.71 1.56 8.14
N GLY A 294 -6.43 2.74 7.58
CA GLY A 294 -5.75 2.91 6.28
C GLY A 294 -6.67 3.17 5.09
N GLY A 295 -6.09 3.11 3.89
CA GLY A 295 -6.72 3.53 2.63
C GLY A 295 -6.14 4.87 2.19
N GLN A 296 -6.90 5.95 2.37
CA GLN A 296 -6.46 7.33 2.07
C GLN A 296 -5.69 8.00 3.22
N THR A 297 -5.43 7.28 4.30
CA THR A 297 -4.55 7.69 5.41
C THR A 297 -3.49 6.62 5.64
N GLY A 298 -2.39 7.01 6.30
CA GLY A 298 -1.25 6.15 6.52
C GLY A 298 -0.42 6.61 7.70
N LEU A 299 0.88 6.32 7.66
CA LEU A 299 1.80 6.53 8.78
C LEU A 299 1.73 7.96 9.34
N THR A 300 1.78 8.99 8.50
CA THR A 300 1.75 10.39 8.96
C THR A 300 0.49 10.72 9.76
N GLU A 301 -0.69 10.28 9.29
CA GLU A 301 -1.94 10.47 10.03
C GLU A 301 -1.98 9.64 11.33
N GLN A 302 -1.46 8.42 11.33
CA GLN A 302 -1.38 7.60 12.54
C GLN A 302 -0.49 8.23 13.62
N ILE A 303 0.62 8.84 13.22
CA ILE A 303 1.51 9.59 14.11
C ILE A 303 0.80 10.82 14.67
N ALA A 304 0.21 11.64 13.80
CA ALA A 304 -0.49 12.86 14.18
C ALA A 304 -1.68 12.55 15.09
N PHE A 305 -2.38 11.43 14.88
CA PHE A 305 -3.42 10.95 15.77
C PHE A 305 -2.90 10.59 17.17
N GLY A 306 -1.71 9.98 17.24
CA GLY A 306 -1.04 9.70 18.51
C GLY A 306 -0.72 10.97 19.29
N ASP A 307 -0.28 12.03 18.60
CA ASP A 307 0.00 13.33 19.22
C ASP A 307 -1.29 14.07 19.62
N PHE A 308 -2.36 13.95 18.83
CA PHE A 308 -3.71 14.42 19.17
C PHE A 308 -4.25 13.79 20.48
N ARG A 309 -4.04 12.48 20.69
CA ARG A 309 -4.46 11.78 21.92
C ARG A 309 -3.52 11.97 23.09
N ARG A 310 -2.32 12.53 22.87
CA ARG A 310 -1.34 12.73 23.94
C ARG A 310 -1.91 13.66 24.99
N ARG A 311 -1.98 13.19 26.24
CA ARG A 311 -2.40 14.01 27.36
C ARG A 311 -1.38 15.13 27.57
N THR A 312 -1.83 16.37 27.51
CA THR A 312 -1.01 17.57 27.79
C THR A 312 -1.46 18.21 29.10
N GLY A 313 -0.53 18.74 29.89
CA GLY A 313 -0.83 19.27 31.23
C GLY A 313 -0.83 18.19 32.33
N GLN A 314 -1.15 18.61 33.56
CA GLN A 314 -1.19 17.75 34.75
C GLN A 314 -2.45 17.99 35.58
N GLY A 315 -2.85 16.98 36.35
CA GLY A 315 -4.03 17.06 37.23
C GLY A 315 -5.32 17.34 36.45
N GLU A 316 -6.19 18.17 37.03
CA GLU A 316 -7.47 18.56 36.44
C GLU A 316 -7.34 19.44 35.19
N ALA A 317 -6.19 20.10 35.01
CA ALA A 317 -5.88 20.90 33.82
C ALA A 317 -5.38 20.05 32.64
N ALA A 318 -5.27 18.74 32.81
CA ALA A 318 -4.82 17.86 31.74
C ALA A 318 -5.88 17.77 30.62
N THR A 319 -5.46 17.97 29.38
CA THR A 319 -6.35 17.91 28.21
C THR A 319 -5.89 16.81 27.25
N THR A 320 -6.84 16.25 26.52
CA THR A 320 -6.62 15.29 25.43
C THR A 320 -7.63 15.57 24.32
N GLY A 321 -7.27 15.27 23.08
CA GLY A 321 -8.17 15.45 21.95
C GLY A 321 -9.37 14.50 22.01
N GLN A 322 -10.57 15.00 21.75
CA GLN A 322 -11.80 14.19 21.77
C GLN A 322 -12.13 13.61 20.39
N LEU A 323 -12.38 12.31 20.31
CA LEU A 323 -12.78 11.64 19.08
C LEU A 323 -14.27 11.23 19.14
N ILE A 324 -15.03 11.68 18.14
CA ILE A 324 -16.43 11.31 17.93
C ILE A 324 -16.55 10.58 16.58
N SER A 325 -16.96 9.31 16.59
CA SER A 325 -17.12 8.52 15.37
C SER A 325 -18.59 8.19 15.09
N PHE A 326 -19.07 8.54 13.90
CA PHE A 326 -20.32 8.03 13.35
C PHE A 326 -19.99 6.95 12.33
N GLU A 327 -20.35 5.69 12.60
CA GLU A 327 -19.96 4.58 11.74
C GLU A 327 -20.94 3.39 11.79
N PRO A 328 -21.10 2.64 10.67
CA PRO A 328 -22.00 1.49 10.62
C PRO A 328 -21.40 0.29 11.38
N THR A 329 -20.15 -0.03 11.07
CA THR A 329 -19.37 -1.14 11.62
C THR A 329 -18.35 -0.59 12.60
N LEU A 330 -17.87 -1.41 13.54
CA LEU A 330 -16.82 -1.01 14.47
C LEU A 330 -15.49 -0.97 13.74
N SER A 331 -14.92 0.23 13.56
CA SER A 331 -13.61 0.45 12.94
C SER A 331 -12.49 0.54 13.98
N GLN A 332 -11.22 0.59 13.55
CA GLN A 332 -10.11 0.83 14.49
C GLN A 332 -10.22 2.23 15.11
N THR A 333 -10.59 3.22 14.30
CA THR A 333 -10.86 4.58 14.77
C THR A 333 -12.03 4.62 15.76
N GLY A 334 -13.12 3.91 15.47
CA GLY A 334 -14.29 3.84 16.34
C GLY A 334 -14.04 3.15 17.67
N ALA A 335 -13.12 2.17 17.72
CA ALA A 335 -12.71 1.52 18.96
C ALA A 335 -11.91 2.46 19.90
N LEU A 336 -11.31 3.51 19.35
CA LEU A 336 -10.57 4.54 20.09
C LEU A 336 -11.40 5.81 20.35
N ALA A 337 -12.64 5.86 19.85
CA ALA A 337 -13.51 7.02 19.99
C ALA A 337 -14.05 7.16 21.41
N ASP A 338 -14.07 8.39 21.92
CA ASP A 338 -14.69 8.71 23.20
C ASP A 338 -16.23 8.62 23.08
N VAL A 339 -16.77 8.99 21.90
CA VAL A 339 -18.17 8.80 21.54
C VAL A 339 -18.27 8.06 20.21
N ARG A 340 -18.90 6.90 20.22
CA ARG A 340 -19.18 6.11 19.01
C ARG A 340 -20.68 5.97 18.78
N VAL A 341 -21.17 6.57 17.70
CA VAL A 341 -22.57 6.51 17.29
C VAL A 341 -22.70 5.53 16.13
N ARG A 342 -23.53 4.49 16.31
CA ARG A 342 -23.84 3.58 15.21
C ARG A 342 -24.78 4.27 14.23
N CYS A 343 -24.38 4.39 12.99
CA CYS A 343 -25.12 5.07 11.92
C CYS A 343 -25.02 4.25 10.63
N ALA A 344 -26.12 4.01 9.92
CA ALA A 344 -26.04 3.32 8.64
C ALA A 344 -25.31 4.19 7.60
N MET A 345 -24.62 3.58 6.63
CA MET A 345 -23.89 4.33 5.59
C MET A 345 -24.80 5.30 4.82
N GLY A 346 -26.04 4.89 4.54
CA GLY A 346 -27.02 5.72 3.85
C GLY A 346 -27.52 6.92 4.65
N GLU A 347 -27.38 6.89 5.98
CA GLU A 347 -27.81 7.99 6.86
C GLU A 347 -26.70 9.05 7.06
N LEU A 348 -25.42 8.70 6.84
CA LEU A 348 -24.28 9.55 7.17
C LEU A 348 -24.33 10.94 6.53
N ALA A 349 -24.77 11.04 5.28
CA ALA A 349 -24.90 12.33 4.59
C ALA A 349 -25.92 13.24 5.29
N ILE A 350 -27.07 12.68 5.69
CA ILE A 350 -28.11 13.41 6.41
C ILE A 350 -27.66 13.76 7.82
N VAL A 351 -26.93 12.86 8.51
CA VAL A 351 -26.32 13.14 9.81
C VAL A 351 -25.34 14.31 9.73
N ALA A 352 -24.45 14.31 8.74
CA ALA A 352 -23.48 15.38 8.54
C ALA A 352 -24.16 16.74 8.30
N TRP A 353 -25.20 16.77 7.45
CA TRP A 353 -25.98 17.98 7.23
C TRP A 353 -26.82 18.40 8.44
N ALA A 354 -27.30 17.46 9.26
CA ALA A 354 -27.98 17.77 10.51
C ALA A 354 -27.04 18.41 11.53
N ILE A 355 -25.80 17.93 11.64
CA ILE A 355 -24.74 18.57 12.44
C ILE A 355 -24.45 19.97 11.88
N ALA A 356 -24.31 20.10 10.56
CA ALA A 356 -24.07 21.39 9.90
C ALA A 356 -25.19 22.40 10.15
N ASP A 357 -26.45 21.97 10.17
CA ASP A 357 -27.61 22.80 10.48
C ASP A 357 -27.57 23.36 11.92
N GLU A 358 -27.27 22.53 12.92
CA GLU A 358 -27.11 22.98 14.30
C GLU A 358 -25.95 23.97 14.47
N VAL A 359 -24.82 23.71 13.80
CA VAL A 359 -23.66 24.62 13.80
C VAL A 359 -24.00 25.93 13.11
N ALA A 360 -24.62 25.87 11.94
CA ALA A 360 -24.94 27.05 11.14
C ALA A 360 -25.96 27.97 11.82
N LYS A 361 -27.00 27.41 12.46
CA LYS A 361 -27.94 28.16 13.31
C LYS A 361 -27.22 28.92 14.42
N THR A 362 -26.29 28.26 15.11
CA THR A 362 -25.53 28.89 16.20
C THR A 362 -24.59 29.99 15.69
N LEU A 363 -23.99 29.80 14.51
CA LEU A 363 -23.05 30.77 13.91
C LEU A 363 -23.72 31.85 13.04
N GLY A 364 -25.04 31.78 12.82
CA GLY A 364 -25.76 32.69 11.93
C GLY A 364 -25.44 32.51 10.44
N VAL A 365 -25.06 31.30 10.02
CA VAL A 365 -24.74 30.94 8.63
C VAL A 365 -25.93 30.23 8.00
N THR A 366 -26.18 30.44 6.71
CA THR A 366 -27.25 29.75 5.97
C THR A 366 -26.70 28.51 5.27
N LEU A 367 -27.45 27.40 5.34
CA LEU A 367 -27.12 26.19 4.58
C LEU A 367 -27.38 26.40 3.08
N PRO A 368 -26.63 25.71 2.20
CA PRO A 368 -27.00 25.64 0.79
C PRO A 368 -28.44 25.13 0.61
N ALA A 369 -29.24 25.78 -0.25
CA ALA A 369 -30.67 25.50 -0.38
C ALA A 369 -30.97 24.02 -0.67
N ALA A 370 -30.20 23.40 -1.56
CA ALA A 370 -30.32 21.97 -1.88
C ALA A 370 -30.06 21.07 -0.66
N ALA A 371 -29.07 21.41 0.17
CA ALA A 371 -28.76 20.68 1.39
C ALA A 371 -29.86 20.84 2.45
N ALA A 372 -30.39 22.06 2.62
CA ALA A 372 -31.49 22.34 3.54
C ALA A 372 -32.77 21.56 3.15
N GLN A 373 -33.10 21.51 1.86
CA GLN A 373 -34.24 20.75 1.35
C GLN A 373 -34.06 19.24 1.57
N ALA A 374 -32.87 18.70 1.24
CA ALA A 374 -32.56 17.29 1.44
C ALA A 374 -32.63 16.89 2.92
N LEU A 375 -32.12 17.75 3.82
CA LEU A 375 -32.20 17.54 5.27
C LEU A 375 -33.66 17.54 5.74
N ALA A 376 -34.46 18.54 5.34
CA ALA A 376 -35.86 18.63 5.74
C ALA A 376 -36.68 17.40 5.33
N ALA A 377 -36.42 16.84 4.15
CA ALA A 377 -37.11 15.65 3.65
C ALA A 377 -36.72 14.35 4.37
N ASN A 378 -35.49 14.25 4.91
CA ASN A 378 -34.94 12.98 5.39
C ASN A 378 -34.59 12.96 6.89
N ARG A 379 -34.62 14.10 7.60
CA ARG A 379 -34.23 14.17 9.02
C ARG A 379 -35.05 13.25 9.91
N GLY A 380 -36.36 13.13 9.63
CA GLY A 380 -37.25 12.25 10.40
C GLY A 380 -37.01 10.74 10.21
N ALA A 381 -36.22 10.35 9.20
CA ALA A 381 -35.88 8.96 8.93
C ALA A 381 -34.60 8.49 9.66
N LEU A 382 -33.90 9.38 10.36
CA LEU A 382 -32.67 9.03 11.08
C LEU A 382 -32.96 8.12 12.27
N THR A 383 -32.22 7.01 12.37
CA THR A 383 -32.40 6.00 13.42
C THR A 383 -31.23 5.97 14.43
N LEU A 384 -30.79 7.15 14.88
CA LEU A 384 -29.68 7.26 15.83
C LEU A 384 -30.11 6.94 17.26
N LYS A 385 -29.27 6.19 17.98
CA LYS A 385 -29.44 5.99 19.42
C LYS A 385 -28.86 7.19 20.19
N PRO A 386 -29.54 7.68 21.25
CA PRO A 386 -28.97 8.67 22.15
C PRO A 386 -27.66 8.20 22.77
N ILE A 387 -26.76 9.14 23.03
CA ILE A 387 -25.53 8.90 23.80
C ILE A 387 -25.94 8.68 25.26
N ALA A 388 -25.50 7.57 25.84
CA ALA A 388 -25.76 7.28 27.24
C ALA A 388 -25.10 8.33 28.15
N SER A 389 -25.85 8.84 29.13
CA SER A 389 -25.38 9.81 30.11
C SER A 389 -25.96 9.48 31.47
N ALA A 390 -25.14 9.59 32.53
CA ALA A 390 -25.63 9.45 33.90
C ALA A 390 -26.50 10.64 34.34
N GLU A 391 -26.31 11.81 33.70
CA GLU A 391 -26.98 13.06 34.05
C GLU A 391 -28.30 13.26 33.27
N HIS A 392 -28.44 12.59 32.12
CA HIS A 392 -29.62 12.72 31.24
C HIS A 392 -30.27 11.35 31.07
N ALA A 393 -31.42 11.14 31.72
CA ALA A 393 -32.13 9.85 31.74
C ALA A 393 -32.52 9.35 30.34
N ASP A 394 -32.87 10.26 29.42
CA ASP A 394 -33.22 9.94 28.02
C ASP A 394 -31.99 9.87 27.08
N GLY A 395 -30.79 10.05 27.63
CA GLY A 395 -29.55 10.22 26.89
C GLY A 395 -29.43 11.59 26.23
N ILE A 396 -28.34 11.77 25.48
CA ILE A 396 -28.04 13.02 24.78
C ILE A 396 -28.15 12.77 23.28
N ASP A 397 -28.86 13.64 22.55
CA ASP A 397 -28.89 13.57 21.09
C ASP A 397 -27.47 13.68 20.52
N PRO A 398 -26.98 12.67 19.78
CA PRO A 398 -25.63 12.66 19.24
C PRO A 398 -25.35 13.80 18.27
N ILE A 399 -26.35 14.26 17.51
CA ILE A 399 -26.18 15.36 16.55
C ILE A 399 -25.93 16.67 17.30
N ALA A 400 -26.84 17.01 18.24
CA ALA A 400 -26.70 18.21 19.06
C ALA A 400 -25.43 18.18 19.92
N TYR A 401 -25.06 17.03 20.48
CA TYR A 401 -23.80 16.87 21.23
C TYR A 401 -22.59 17.20 20.36
N THR A 402 -22.51 16.58 19.18
CA THR A 402 -21.37 16.76 18.26
C THR A 402 -21.26 18.20 17.79
N ALA A 403 -22.38 18.84 17.43
CA ALA A 403 -22.41 20.24 17.03
C ALA A 403 -21.84 21.15 18.14
N ARG A 404 -22.26 20.94 19.40
CA ARG A 404 -21.72 21.71 20.55
C ARG A 404 -20.21 21.53 20.72
N GLN A 405 -19.70 20.30 20.61
CA GLN A 405 -18.26 20.05 20.73
C GLN A 405 -17.48 20.71 19.60
N LEU A 406 -17.97 20.64 18.36
CA LEU A 406 -17.36 21.29 17.21
C LEU A 406 -17.35 22.82 17.34
N ILE A 407 -18.45 23.43 17.83
CA ILE A 407 -18.52 24.88 18.07
C ILE A 407 -17.54 25.30 19.17
N ALA A 408 -17.48 24.54 20.28
CA ALA A 408 -16.53 24.79 21.37
C ALA A 408 -15.08 24.69 20.90
N ALA A 409 -14.81 23.83 19.92
CA ALA A 409 -13.52 23.65 19.28
C ALA A 409 -13.34 24.47 17.99
N LYS A 410 -14.06 25.58 17.78
CA LYS A 410 -13.92 26.40 16.56
C LYS A 410 -12.45 26.75 16.27
N GLY A 411 -11.99 26.52 15.03
CA GLY A 411 -10.60 26.67 14.60
C GLY A 411 -9.65 25.56 15.06
N LYS A 412 -10.12 24.63 15.89
CA LYS A 412 -9.41 23.44 16.39
C LYS A 412 -10.24 22.18 16.20
N GLY A 413 -11.30 22.23 15.40
CA GLY A 413 -12.11 21.07 15.04
C GLY A 413 -11.55 20.41 13.78
N LEU A 414 -11.91 19.16 13.54
CA LEU A 414 -11.66 18.51 12.26
C LEU A 414 -12.78 17.52 11.97
N VAL A 415 -13.50 17.73 10.86
CA VAL A 415 -14.51 16.78 10.38
C VAL A 415 -13.92 16.01 9.21
N TYR A 416 -13.77 14.70 9.37
CA TYR A 416 -13.12 13.83 8.39
C TYR A 416 -14.13 12.89 7.72
N VAL A 417 -13.99 12.81 6.39
CA VAL A 417 -14.61 11.80 5.53
C VAL A 417 -13.58 11.38 4.48
N GLY A 418 -13.41 10.07 4.30
CA GLY A 418 -12.45 9.52 3.35
C GLY A 418 -12.20 8.04 3.57
N GLY A 419 -11.19 7.52 2.88
CA GLY A 419 -10.86 6.10 2.91
C GLY A 419 -11.74 5.25 1.99
N ALA A 420 -11.51 3.93 2.03
CA ALA A 420 -12.07 2.98 1.07
C ALA A 420 -13.60 3.02 0.94
N THR A 421 -14.32 3.32 2.02
CA THR A 421 -15.78 3.40 2.07
C THR A 421 -16.36 4.63 1.38
N HIS A 422 -15.51 5.64 1.09
CA HIS A 422 -15.94 6.95 0.60
C HIS A 422 -15.29 7.38 -0.73
N CYS A 423 -14.75 6.43 -1.49
CA CYS A 423 -14.18 6.67 -2.82
C CYS A 423 -15.25 6.68 -3.95
N GLY A 424 -16.46 6.20 -3.69
CA GLY A 424 -17.54 6.12 -4.70
C GLY A 424 -18.37 7.39 -4.82
N ALA A 425 -18.95 7.63 -6.00
CA ALA A 425 -19.72 8.84 -6.33
C ALA A 425 -20.84 9.17 -5.33
N ASN A 426 -21.47 8.14 -4.73
CA ASN A 426 -22.52 8.31 -3.72
C ASN A 426 -22.04 9.02 -2.42
N SER A 427 -20.73 9.11 -2.19
CA SER A 427 -20.17 9.82 -1.03
C SER A 427 -20.00 11.32 -1.26
N LEU A 428 -20.21 11.84 -2.48
CA LEU A 428 -20.01 13.25 -2.80
C LEU A 428 -20.79 14.20 -1.84
N PRO A 429 -22.08 13.98 -1.53
CA PRO A 429 -22.81 14.86 -0.61
C PRO A 429 -22.22 14.90 0.81
N LEU A 430 -21.61 13.79 1.26
CA LEU A 430 -20.97 13.69 2.57
C LEU A 430 -19.64 14.46 2.60
N HIS A 431 -18.82 14.33 1.55
CA HIS A 431 -17.60 15.12 1.38
C HIS A 431 -17.88 16.63 1.35
N VAL A 432 -18.93 17.05 0.64
CA VAL A 432 -19.36 18.45 0.60
C VAL A 432 -19.82 18.94 1.98
N ALA A 433 -20.58 18.13 2.73
CA ALA A 433 -21.00 18.47 4.09
C ALA A 433 -19.80 18.65 5.04
N ALA A 434 -18.81 17.76 4.96
CA ALA A 434 -17.59 17.86 5.76
C ALA A 434 -16.78 19.11 5.39
N ASN A 435 -16.61 19.42 4.11
CA ASN A 435 -15.95 20.66 3.66
C ASN A 435 -16.69 21.89 4.17
N PHE A 436 -18.03 21.91 4.10
CA PHE A 436 -18.84 23.00 4.63
C PHE A 436 -18.65 23.19 6.13
N LEU A 437 -18.74 22.11 6.92
CA LEU A 437 -18.50 22.13 8.36
C LEU A 437 -17.11 22.68 8.70
N ASN A 438 -16.07 22.17 8.05
CA ASN A 438 -14.70 22.63 8.28
C ASN A 438 -14.50 24.10 7.89
N ALA A 439 -15.13 24.56 6.81
CA ALA A 439 -15.07 25.95 6.39
C ALA A 439 -15.74 26.88 7.41
N ILE A 440 -16.98 26.62 7.82
CA ILE A 440 -17.73 27.51 8.74
C ILE A 440 -17.15 27.51 10.17
N LEU A 441 -16.49 26.42 10.57
CA LEU A 441 -15.79 26.31 11.84
C LEU A 441 -14.39 26.94 11.81
N GLY A 442 -13.92 27.42 10.65
CA GLY A 442 -12.59 28.02 10.52
C GLY A 442 -11.45 27.01 10.64
N ASN A 443 -11.68 25.76 10.27
CA ASN A 443 -10.70 24.67 10.34
C ASN A 443 -9.74 24.67 9.12
N GLU A 444 -10.20 25.19 7.97
CA GLU A 444 -9.38 25.35 6.77
C GLU A 444 -8.22 26.34 7.02
N GLY A 445 -7.00 25.95 6.66
CA GLY A 445 -5.75 26.64 6.97
C GLY A 445 -5.20 26.37 8.37
N VAL A 446 -5.93 25.65 9.23
CA VAL A 446 -5.51 25.34 10.61
C VAL A 446 -5.31 23.85 10.80
N THR A 447 -6.42 23.09 10.87
CA THR A 447 -6.43 21.63 11.03
C THR A 447 -6.56 20.90 9.69
N ILE A 448 -7.05 21.59 8.65
CA ILE A 448 -7.11 21.09 7.28
C ILE A 448 -6.38 22.06 6.37
N GLU A 449 -5.41 21.56 5.61
CA GLU A 449 -4.70 22.34 4.61
C GLU A 449 -5.02 21.81 3.20
N THR A 450 -4.94 22.66 2.18
CA THR A 450 -5.06 22.20 0.79
C THR A 450 -3.71 21.66 0.32
N SER A 451 -3.66 20.40 -0.13
CA SER A 451 -2.40 19.81 -0.61
C SER A 451 -1.80 20.61 -1.76
N SER A 452 -0.48 20.86 -1.69
CA SER A 452 0.34 21.11 -2.87
C SER A 452 0.92 19.78 -3.34
N ASN A 453 0.48 19.28 -4.49
CA ASN A 453 1.12 18.11 -5.09
C ASN A 453 2.57 18.47 -5.44
N PRO A 454 3.56 17.65 -5.04
CA PRO A 454 4.92 17.80 -5.54
C PRO A 454 4.90 17.80 -7.07
N ALA A 455 5.72 18.64 -7.71
CA ALA A 455 5.79 18.69 -9.17
C ALA A 455 6.13 17.32 -9.79
N SER A 456 6.81 16.45 -9.04
CA SER A 456 7.17 15.09 -9.42
C SER A 456 6.06 14.05 -9.22
N ALA A 457 4.97 14.38 -8.52
CA ALA A 457 3.90 13.42 -8.26
C ALA A 457 2.91 13.36 -9.43
N ILE A 458 2.38 12.17 -9.70
CA ILE A 458 1.21 11.98 -10.58
C ILE A 458 0.13 11.34 -9.72
N ALA A 459 -0.91 12.13 -9.41
CA ALA A 459 -1.99 11.69 -8.54
C ALA A 459 -2.80 10.58 -9.22
N PRO A 460 -3.16 9.51 -8.48
CA PRO A 460 -4.00 8.46 -9.02
C PRO A 460 -5.43 8.97 -9.27
N SER A 461 -6.09 8.40 -10.29
CA SER A 461 -7.52 8.64 -10.54
C SER A 461 -8.19 7.42 -11.14
N ILE A 462 -9.33 7.03 -10.54
CA ILE A 462 -10.20 5.97 -11.05
C ILE A 462 -10.80 6.40 -12.39
N ALA A 463 -11.36 7.61 -12.47
CA ALA A 463 -11.99 8.10 -13.71
C ALA A 463 -10.98 8.28 -14.87
N ALA A 464 -9.73 8.63 -14.57
CA ALA A 464 -8.66 8.65 -15.56
C ALA A 464 -8.26 7.24 -16.01
N THR A 465 -8.18 6.29 -15.06
CA THR A 465 -7.84 4.89 -15.34
C THR A 465 -8.91 4.22 -16.20
N GLU A 466 -10.20 4.41 -15.90
CA GLU A 466 -11.30 3.88 -16.71
C GLU A 466 -11.23 4.37 -18.17
N ARG A 467 -10.99 5.68 -18.36
CA ARG A 467 -10.82 6.26 -19.70
C ARG A 467 -9.60 5.70 -20.41
N ALA A 468 -8.49 5.53 -19.71
CA ALA A 468 -7.27 4.96 -20.26
C ALA A 468 -7.47 3.49 -20.67
N LEU A 469 -8.11 2.68 -19.84
CA LEU A 469 -8.45 1.29 -20.14
C LEU A 469 -9.36 1.18 -21.38
N LEU A 470 -10.34 2.07 -21.54
CA LEU A 470 -11.16 2.11 -22.75
C LEU A 470 -10.36 2.49 -23.99
N ALA A 471 -9.37 3.38 -23.86
CA ALA A 471 -8.48 3.79 -24.94
C ALA A 471 -7.49 2.68 -25.36
N ALA A 472 -7.28 1.66 -24.52
CA ALA A 472 -6.39 0.53 -24.81
C ALA A 472 -6.93 -0.44 -25.88
N LYS A 473 -8.20 -0.30 -26.27
CA LYS A 473 -8.86 -1.19 -27.24
C LYS A 473 -8.07 -1.28 -28.54
N GLY A 474 -7.70 -2.51 -28.92
CA GLY A 474 -6.95 -2.80 -30.14
C GLY A 474 -5.49 -2.32 -30.15
N GLY A 475 -4.99 -1.79 -29.02
CA GLY A 475 -3.62 -1.32 -28.86
C GLY A 475 -2.79 -2.15 -27.90
N THR A 476 -1.69 -1.57 -27.42
CA THR A 476 -0.82 -2.14 -26.39
C THR A 476 -1.19 -1.57 -25.02
N LEU A 477 -1.53 -2.43 -24.07
CA LEU A 477 -1.76 -2.10 -22.66
C LEU A 477 -0.55 -2.56 -21.84
N ILE A 478 0.09 -1.62 -21.14
CA ILE A 478 1.14 -1.90 -20.16
C ILE A 478 0.61 -1.53 -18.78
N VAL A 479 0.59 -2.49 -17.87
CA VAL A 479 0.19 -2.30 -16.48
C VAL A 479 1.41 -2.51 -15.60
N VAL A 480 1.72 -1.54 -14.73
CA VAL A 480 2.92 -1.54 -13.88
C VAL A 480 2.52 -1.36 -12.43
N ASP A 481 2.84 -2.34 -11.59
CA ASP A 481 2.64 -2.27 -10.13
C ASP A 481 1.20 -1.88 -9.77
N ALA A 482 0.24 -2.42 -10.52
CA ALA A 482 -1.19 -2.14 -10.42
C ALA A 482 -1.99 -3.37 -10.85
N ASN A 483 -3.14 -3.60 -10.19
CA ASN A 483 -4.03 -4.70 -10.50
C ASN A 483 -5.48 -4.21 -10.63
N PRO A 484 -5.81 -3.49 -11.72
CA PRO A 484 -7.14 -2.95 -11.93
C PRO A 484 -8.21 -4.05 -12.06
N VAL A 485 -7.90 -5.22 -12.60
CA VAL A 485 -8.91 -6.29 -12.72
C VAL A 485 -9.41 -6.78 -11.37
N PHE A 486 -8.53 -6.83 -10.36
CA PHE A 486 -8.92 -7.24 -9.01
C PHE A 486 -9.84 -6.24 -8.31
N SER A 487 -9.66 -4.94 -8.55
CA SER A 487 -10.23 -3.88 -7.69
C SER A 487 -11.11 -2.85 -8.40
N LEU A 488 -11.04 -2.75 -9.73
CA LEU A 488 -11.84 -1.84 -10.54
C LEU A 488 -12.93 -2.63 -11.28
N PRO A 489 -14.22 -2.32 -11.05
CA PRO A 489 -15.32 -2.97 -11.76
C PRO A 489 -15.16 -2.86 -13.29
N MET A 490 -15.48 -3.94 -14.00
CA MET A 490 -15.46 -4.03 -15.47
C MET A 490 -14.09 -3.83 -16.15
N ALA A 491 -12.99 -3.77 -15.38
CA ALA A 491 -11.66 -3.66 -15.95
C ALA A 491 -11.27 -4.88 -16.80
N ASP A 492 -11.78 -6.07 -16.50
CA ASP A 492 -11.50 -7.30 -17.24
C ASP A 492 -11.90 -7.21 -18.71
N ALA A 493 -13.06 -6.61 -19.01
CA ALA A 493 -13.56 -6.43 -20.36
C ALA A 493 -12.64 -5.50 -21.18
N ALA A 494 -12.10 -4.46 -20.55
CA ALA A 494 -11.18 -3.53 -21.19
C ALA A 494 -9.80 -4.17 -21.43
N VAL A 495 -9.28 -4.94 -20.47
CA VAL A 495 -8.03 -5.69 -20.61
C VAL A 495 -8.13 -6.71 -21.75
N LYS A 496 -9.26 -7.43 -21.87
CA LYS A 496 -9.52 -8.36 -23.00
C LYS A 496 -9.65 -7.65 -24.36
N ALA A 497 -9.99 -6.36 -24.37
CA ALA A 497 -10.12 -5.59 -25.60
C ALA A 497 -8.77 -5.09 -26.15
N ALA A 498 -7.69 -5.13 -25.36
CA ALA A 498 -6.34 -4.80 -25.80
C ALA A 498 -5.76 -5.90 -26.70
N ALA A 499 -4.97 -5.50 -27.71
CA ALA A 499 -4.33 -6.43 -28.63
C ALA A 499 -3.08 -7.09 -28.02
N THR A 500 -2.34 -6.33 -27.21
CA THR A 500 -1.18 -6.82 -26.45
C THR A 500 -1.28 -6.32 -25.03
N VAL A 501 -1.12 -7.22 -24.06
CA VAL A 501 -1.11 -6.88 -22.63
C VAL A 501 0.24 -7.29 -22.04
N VAL A 502 0.88 -6.33 -21.38
CA VAL A 502 2.13 -6.51 -20.65
C VAL A 502 1.90 -6.11 -19.21
N VAL A 503 2.10 -7.03 -18.28
CA VAL A 503 1.99 -6.78 -16.84
C VAL A 503 3.39 -6.82 -16.23
N LEU A 504 3.76 -5.72 -15.58
CA LEU A 504 4.97 -5.60 -14.77
C LEU A 504 4.52 -5.76 -13.31
N ALA A 505 4.67 -6.96 -12.78
CA ALA A 505 4.31 -7.34 -11.41
C ALA A 505 5.27 -8.43 -10.89
N ASP A 506 5.29 -8.67 -9.57
CA ASP A 506 6.19 -9.66 -8.97
C ASP A 506 5.75 -11.11 -9.25
N ARG A 507 4.48 -11.32 -9.62
CA ARG A 507 3.86 -12.61 -9.95
C ARG A 507 2.73 -12.45 -10.96
N GLY A 508 2.18 -13.56 -11.43
CA GLY A 508 0.98 -13.53 -12.28
C GLY A 508 -0.25 -13.19 -11.46
N ASP A 509 -0.88 -12.04 -11.76
CA ASP A 509 -2.05 -11.53 -11.06
C ASP A 509 -3.34 -11.65 -11.89
N GLU A 510 -4.46 -11.23 -11.33
CA GLU A 510 -5.77 -11.24 -11.99
C GLU A 510 -5.78 -10.41 -13.28
N THR A 511 -4.99 -9.35 -13.36
CA THR A 511 -4.88 -8.51 -14.55
C THR A 511 -4.22 -9.26 -15.69
N LEU A 512 -3.14 -9.99 -15.41
CA LEU A 512 -2.49 -10.87 -16.38
C LEU A 512 -3.43 -11.99 -16.83
N PHE A 513 -4.09 -12.66 -15.88
CA PHE A 513 -4.93 -13.82 -16.19
C PHE A 513 -6.26 -13.45 -16.86
N ALA A 514 -6.75 -12.22 -16.72
CA ALA A 514 -7.91 -11.75 -17.48
C ALA A 514 -7.59 -11.40 -18.94
N ALA A 515 -6.32 -11.14 -19.28
CA ALA A 515 -5.90 -10.79 -20.63
C ALA A 515 -6.04 -11.97 -21.62
N ASN A 516 -5.95 -11.65 -22.92
CA ASN A 516 -5.95 -12.67 -23.98
C ASN A 516 -4.72 -13.58 -23.91
N GLU A 517 -4.81 -14.73 -24.59
CA GLU A 517 -3.69 -15.66 -24.73
C GLU A 517 -2.45 -14.95 -25.29
N GLY A 518 -1.27 -15.27 -24.76
CA GLY A 518 -0.03 -14.62 -25.15
C GLY A 518 0.28 -13.31 -24.43
N ALA A 519 -0.53 -12.90 -23.45
CA ALA A 519 -0.18 -11.81 -22.53
C ALA A 519 1.16 -12.07 -21.84
N LEU A 520 1.91 -11.00 -21.58
CA LEU A 520 3.29 -11.06 -21.10
C LEU A 520 3.38 -10.61 -19.64
N LEU A 521 4.11 -11.36 -18.83
CA LEU A 521 4.53 -11.00 -17.48
C LEU A 521 6.02 -10.65 -17.48
N ALA A 522 6.33 -9.45 -17.03
CA ALA A 522 7.69 -9.02 -16.74
C ALA A 522 7.86 -8.91 -15.21
N PRO A 523 8.63 -9.82 -14.56
CA PRO A 523 8.77 -9.82 -13.12
C PRO A 523 9.44 -8.53 -12.63
N THR A 524 8.80 -7.85 -11.68
CA THR A 524 9.36 -6.65 -11.06
C THR A 524 10.24 -6.96 -9.85
N GLN A 525 11.23 -6.11 -9.63
CA GLN A 525 12.03 -6.11 -8.41
C GLN A 525 11.21 -5.57 -7.23
N HIS A 526 11.50 -6.10 -6.03
CA HIS A 526 11.01 -5.52 -4.80
C HIS A 526 11.79 -4.22 -4.50
N GLY A 527 11.21 -3.27 -3.76
CA GLY A 527 11.86 -1.99 -3.45
C GLY A 527 13.15 -2.08 -2.61
N LEU A 528 13.51 -3.28 -2.13
CA LEU A 528 14.79 -3.56 -1.45
C LEU A 528 15.87 -4.11 -2.42
N GLU A 529 15.50 -4.35 -3.68
CA GLU A 529 16.36 -4.89 -4.74
C GLU A 529 16.66 -3.83 -5.84
N SER A 530 16.03 -2.65 -5.77
CA SER A 530 16.00 -1.62 -6.82
C SER A 530 16.39 -0.23 -6.36
#